data_AF-A0ABD0RVG2-F1
#
_entry.id   AF-A0ABD0RVG2-F1
#
_cell.length_a   1.000
_cell.length_b   1.000
_cell.length_c   1.000
_cell.angle_alpha   90.00
_cell.angle_beta   90.00
_cell.angle_gamma   90.00
#
_symmetry.space_group_name_H-M   'P 1'
#
loop_
_entity.id
_entity.type
_entity.pdbx_description
1 polymer ?
#
loop_
_entity_poly.entity_id
_entity_poly.type
_entity_poly.pdbx_seq_one_letter_code
_entity_poly.pdbx_strand_id
1 'polypeptide(L)'
;ACDLTLDPNTAHTQLILSEENKKITYAKDPQMYPDHPDRFELYEQVLSRESLTGRCYWEVEWSGSGHVAVAYKENNRKGGNDCRFGLNE
;
A
#
# COMPACT_ATOMS: atom_id res chain seq x y z
N ALA A 1 19.32 7.19 2.54
CA ALA A 1 18.15 6.43 2.07
C ALA A 1 17.18 6.32 3.23
N CYS A 2 15.87 6.34 2.94
CA CYS A 2 14.83 6.11 3.93
C CYS A 2 14.54 4.60 3.96
N ASP A 3 14.43 4.04 5.16
CA ASP A 3 13.98 2.65 5.31
C ASP A 3 12.46 2.66 5.45
N LEU A 4 11.79 1.98 4.51
CA LEU A 4 10.33 1.92 4.44
C LEU A 4 9.89 0.49 4.69
N THR A 5 8.85 0.35 5.51
CA THR A 5 8.19 -0.92 5.76
C THR A 5 6.71 -0.80 5.46
N LEU A 6 6.15 -1.81 4.80
CA LEU A 6 4.74 -1.78 4.43
C LEU A 6 3.86 -2.03 5.64
N ASP A 7 2.72 -1.34 5.70
CA ASP A 7 1.76 -1.47 6.79
C ASP A 7 0.70 -2.55 6.46
N PRO A 8 0.72 -3.71 7.15
CA PRO A 8 -0.26 -4.77 6.95
C PRO A 8 -1.69 -4.36 7.27
N ASN A 9 -1.88 -3.30 8.06
CA ASN A 9 -3.21 -2.77 8.39
C ASN A 9 -3.85 -2.03 7.21
N THR A 10 -3.03 -1.55 6.28
CA THR A 10 -3.51 -0.83 5.08
C THR A 10 -3.63 -1.75 3.87
N ALA A 11 -2.84 -2.83 3.81
CA ALA A 11 -2.74 -3.71 2.65
C ALA A 11 -4.10 -4.28 2.22
N HIS A 12 -4.44 -4.14 0.94
CA HIS A 12 -5.59 -4.83 0.37
C HIS A 12 -5.48 -6.35 0.55
N THR A 13 -6.61 -7.04 0.69
CA THR A 13 -6.63 -8.46 1.04
C THR A 13 -6.01 -9.36 -0.03
N GLN A 14 -5.93 -8.93 -1.29
CA GLN A 14 -5.25 -9.66 -2.36
C GLN A 14 -3.73 -9.43 -2.43
N LEU A 15 -3.15 -8.66 -1.51
CA LEU A 15 -1.71 -8.45 -1.43
C LEU A 15 -1.13 -9.29 -0.29
N ILE A 16 -0.12 -10.09 -0.60
CA ILE A 16 0.67 -10.82 0.40
C ILE A 16 1.92 -10.01 0.71
N LEU A 17 2.09 -9.68 1.99
CA LEU A 17 3.32 -9.06 2.50
C LEU A 17 4.29 -10.13 3.01
N SER A 18 5.55 -10.04 2.62
CA SER A 18 6.61 -10.96 3.04
C SER A 18 7.94 -10.22 3.21
N GLU A 19 9.00 -10.96 3.58
CA GLU A 19 10.36 -10.41 3.79
C GLU A 19 10.31 -9.19 4.73
N GLU A 20 9.77 -9.40 5.93
CA GLU A 20 9.60 -8.35 6.95
C GLU A 20 8.78 -7.14 6.47
N ASN A 21 7.77 -7.42 5.62
CA ASN A 21 6.93 -6.41 4.96
C ASN A 21 7.71 -5.47 4.04
N LYS A 22 8.80 -5.95 3.42
CA LYS A 22 9.52 -5.23 2.36
C LYS A 22 9.15 -5.70 0.96
N LYS A 23 8.38 -6.79 0.85
CA LYS A 23 7.95 -7.37 -0.42
C LYS A 23 6.45 -7.53 -0.49
N ILE A 24 5.92 -7.28 -1.69
CA ILE A 24 4.51 -7.44 -2.04
C ILE A 24 4.41 -8.50 -3.13
N THR A 25 3.45 -9.40 -2.99
CA THR A 25 3.06 -10.32 -4.08
C THR A 25 1.54 -10.26 -4.23
N TYR A 26 1.07 -10.12 -5.47
CA TYR A 26 -0.36 -10.20 -5.76
C TYR A 26 -0.82 -11.67 -5.73
N ALA A 27 -1.96 -11.92 -5.08
CA ALA A 27 -2.66 -13.19 -5.08
C ALA A 27 -4.10 -12.99 -5.55
N LYS A 28 -4.57 -13.89 -6.41
CA LYS A 28 -5.95 -13.84 -6.91
C LYS A 28 -6.97 -14.03 -5.78
N ASP A 29 -6.68 -14.93 -4.84
CA ASP A 29 -7.56 -15.21 -3.72
C ASP A 29 -7.28 -14.25 -2.55
N PRO A 30 -8.33 -13.70 -1.90
CA PRO A 30 -8.15 -12.86 -0.73
C PRO A 30 -7.44 -13.59 0.41
N GLN A 31 -6.50 -12.89 1.03
CA GLN A 31 -5.77 -13.35 2.21
C GLN A 31 -6.54 -13.00 3.49
N MET A 32 -6.32 -13.81 4.54
CA MET A 32 -6.90 -13.56 5.85
C MET A 32 -6.16 -12.44 6.57
N TYR A 33 -6.65 -11.22 6.39
CA TYR A 33 -6.26 -10.08 7.20
C TYR A 33 -7.33 -9.73 8.24
N PRO A 34 -6.96 -9.30 9.45
CA PRO A 34 -7.92 -8.73 10.39
C PRO A 34 -8.60 -7.49 9.78
N ASP A 35 -9.89 -7.33 10.07
CA ASP A 35 -10.62 -6.13 9.70
C ASP A 35 -9.95 -4.90 10.32
N HIS A 36 -9.75 -3.86 9.51
CA HIS A 36 -9.10 -2.63 9.93
C HIS A 36 -9.69 -1.43 9.18
N PRO A 37 -9.96 -0.29 9.84
CA PRO A 37 -10.51 0.90 9.18
C PRO A 37 -9.59 1.44 8.08
N ASP A 38 -8.27 1.31 8.25
CA ASP A 38 -7.29 1.83 7.28
C ASP A 38 -7.03 0.90 6.08
N ARG A 39 -7.71 -0.27 6.02
CA ARG A 39 -7.49 -1.24 4.96
C ARG A 39 -8.12 -0.76 3.65
N PHE A 40 -7.37 -0.85 2.56
CA PHE A 40 -7.96 -0.68 1.23
C PHE A 40 -8.87 -1.85 0.90
N GLU A 41 -10.09 -1.56 0.44
CA GLU A 41 -11.11 -2.58 0.15
C GLU A 41 -11.36 -2.77 -1.35
N LEU A 42 -11.08 -1.77 -2.19
CA LEU A 42 -11.45 -1.78 -3.62
C LEU A 42 -10.29 -2.02 -4.59
N TYR A 43 -9.09 -1.52 -4.24
CA TYR A 43 -7.92 -1.60 -5.11
C TYR A 43 -6.75 -2.21 -4.36
N GLU A 44 -5.92 -2.94 -5.08
CA GLU A 44 -4.74 -3.65 -4.59
C GLU A 44 -3.61 -2.69 -4.20
N GLN A 45 -3.81 -1.98 -3.10
CA GLN A 45 -2.93 -0.91 -2.61
C GLN A 45 -2.46 -1.19 -1.19
N VAL A 46 -1.34 -0.56 -0.82
CA VAL A 46 -0.74 -0.61 0.50
C VAL A 46 0.09 0.65 0.73
N LEU A 47 0.17 1.11 1.97
CA LEU A 47 1.03 2.22 2.37
C LEU A 47 2.21 1.73 3.21
N SER A 48 3.25 2.56 3.30
CA SER A 48 4.29 2.40 4.33
C SER A 48 3.77 2.82 5.71
N ARG A 49 4.40 2.28 6.75
CA ARG A 49 4.17 2.71 8.14
C ARG A 49 4.74 4.10 8.40
N GLU A 50 5.87 4.38 7.76
CA GLU A 50 6.61 5.61 7.93
C GLU A 50 5.97 6.73 7.10
N SER A 51 5.88 7.93 7.70
CA SER A 51 5.58 9.15 6.97
C SER A 51 6.88 9.82 6.54
N LEU A 52 6.92 10.29 5.30
CA LEU A 52 8.09 10.96 4.74
C LEU A 52 8.04 12.46 5.03
N THR A 53 9.14 13.01 5.53
CA THR A 53 9.31 14.45 5.76
C THR A 53 10.65 14.93 5.24
N GLY A 54 10.71 16.13 4.66
CA GLY A 54 11.93 16.67 4.07
C GLY A 54 12.33 15.98 2.76
N ARG A 55 13.62 15.65 2.61
CA ARG A 55 14.16 14.97 1.41
C ARG A 55 14.35 13.50 1.70
N CYS A 56 13.61 12.66 0.98
CA CYS A 56 13.61 11.21 1.15
C CYS A 56 13.97 10.54 -0.17
N TYR A 57 14.67 9.41 -0.09
CA TYR A 57 15.03 8.59 -1.23
C TYR A 57 14.93 7.12 -0.84
N TRP A 58 14.25 6.33 -1.67
CA TRP A 58 14.13 4.89 -1.57
C TRP A 58 14.13 4.29 -2.97
N GLU A 59 14.42 3.01 -3.05
CA GLU A 59 14.40 2.22 -4.28
C GLU A 59 13.40 1.08 -4.10
N VAL A 60 12.89 0.58 -5.21
CA VAL A 60 12.04 -0.60 -5.22
C VAL A 60 12.35 -1.40 -6.48
N GLU A 61 12.53 -2.70 -6.29
CA GLU A 61 12.60 -3.65 -7.37
C GLU A 61 11.20 -4.22 -7.61
N TRP A 62 10.77 -4.30 -8.87
CA TRP A 62 9.47 -4.90 -9.20
C TRP A 62 9.52 -5.66 -10.53
N SER A 63 8.52 -6.51 -10.73
CA SER A 63 8.27 -7.21 -11.98
C SER A 63 6.77 -7.21 -12.27
N GLY A 64 6.39 -7.42 -13.54
CA GLY A 64 4.99 -7.38 -13.96
C GLY A 64 4.43 -5.95 -13.97
N SER A 65 3.18 -5.80 -13.54
CA SER A 65 2.47 -4.51 -13.51
C SER A 65 2.37 -4.01 -12.07
N GLY A 66 2.66 -2.73 -11.86
CA GLY A 66 2.59 -2.09 -10.55
C GLY A 66 2.89 -0.60 -10.65
N HIS A 67 2.50 0.14 -9.63
CA HIS A 67 2.78 1.57 -9.51
C HIS A 67 3.40 1.87 -8.16
N VAL A 68 4.27 2.87 -8.13
CA VAL A 68 4.85 3.44 -6.91
C VAL A 68 4.32 4.86 -6.79
N ALA A 69 3.83 5.22 -5.60
CA ALA A 69 3.22 6.52 -5.36
C ALA A 69 3.61 7.07 -4.00
N VAL A 70 3.47 8.38 -3.85
CA VAL A 70 3.46 9.07 -2.56
C VAL A 70 2.03 9.58 -2.35
N ALA A 71 1.47 9.35 -1.16
CA ALA A 71 0.11 9.72 -0.84
C ALA A 71 0.02 10.27 0.59
N TYR A 72 -1.00 11.09 0.84
CA TYR A 72 -1.32 11.51 2.20
C TYR A 72 -1.99 10.37 2.97
N LYS A 73 -1.71 10.29 4.27
CA LYS A 73 -2.31 9.28 5.17
C LYS A 73 -3.84 9.41 5.28
N GLU A 74 -4.37 10.58 4.98
CA GLU A 74 -5.80 10.87 5.04
C GLU A 74 -6.56 10.46 3.77
N ASN A 75 -5.88 9.92 2.75
CA ASN A 75 -6.56 9.41 1.55
C ASN A 75 -7.65 8.40 1.93
N ASN A 76 -8.79 8.53 1.24
CA ASN A 76 -9.90 7.62 1.42
C ASN A 76 -9.46 6.17 1.18
N ARG A 77 -9.82 5.28 2.09
CA ARG A 77 -9.50 3.83 2.03
C ARG A 77 -10.68 3.01 1.53
N LYS A 78 -11.88 3.58 1.60
CA LYS A 78 -13.15 2.90 1.37
C LYS A 78 -14.05 3.71 0.43
N GLY A 79 -14.47 3.09 -0.66
CA GLY A 79 -15.41 3.67 -1.62
C GLY A 79 -14.75 4.33 -2.84
N GLY A 80 -15.51 4.33 -3.94
CA GLY A 80 -15.28 5.11 -5.16
C GLY A 80 -13.95 4.91 -5.89
N ASN A 81 -13.79 5.66 -6.99
CA ASN A 81 -12.51 5.73 -7.72
C ASN A 81 -11.50 6.65 -7.02
N ASP A 82 -11.94 7.50 -6.10
CA ASP A 82 -11.16 8.48 -5.34
C ASP A 82 -10.20 7.82 -4.34
N CYS A 83 -10.44 6.57 -3.94
CA CYS A 83 -9.53 5.81 -3.08
C CYS A 83 -8.31 5.23 -3.81
N ARG A 84 -8.24 5.33 -5.15
CA ARG A 84 -7.07 4.89 -5.94
C ARG A 84 -5.99 5.97 -5.97
N PHE A 85 -4.74 5.57 -5.78
CA PHE A 85 -3.59 6.45 -5.90
C PHE A 85 -3.56 7.13 -7.28
N GLY A 86 -3.45 8.46 -7.25
CA GLY A 86 -3.45 9.31 -8.45
C GLY A 86 -4.83 9.69 -8.96
N LEU A 87 -5.92 9.26 -8.31
CA LEU A 87 -7.31 9.64 -8.63
C LEU A 87 -8.02 10.34 -7.45
N ASN A 88 -7.25 10.80 -6.48
CA ASN A 88 -7.72 11.63 -5.38
C ASN A 88 -8.12 13.02 -5.87
N GLU A 89 -9.30 13.50 -5.48
CA GLU A 89 -9.80 14.87 -5.73
C GLU A 89 -9.16 15.92 -4.80
#